data_AF-A0A9C5YZZ3-F1
#
_entry.id   AF-A0A9C5YZZ3-F1
#
_cell.length_a   1.000
_cell.length_b   1.000
_cell.length_c   1.000
_cell.angle_alpha   90.00
_cell.angle_beta   90.00
_cell.angle_gamma   90.00
#
_symmetry.space_group_name_H-M   'P 1'
#
loop_
_entity.id
_entity.type
_entity.pdbx_description
1 polymer ?
#
loop_
_entity_poly.entity_id
_entity_poly.type
_entity_poly.pdbx_seq_one_letter_code
_entity_poly.pdbx_strand_id
1 'polypeptide(L)'
;MPDLCWLLSTLVDKNTNILIPGIERDIAPLLHNENDMYKKIDYEVEDYKKDLGVEKLPHNEDKTKLLMHKWRYPSLSIHGIEGAFYEPGAKTVIPAKVIGNFSMRLVPNQDPDHVTECVIKYLNKK
;
A
#
# COMPACT_ATOMS: atom_id res chain seq x y z
N MET A 1 -5.03 15.20 14.93
CA MET A 1 -4.01 14.13 14.98
C MET A 1 -4.63 12.76 15.22
N PRO A 2 -5.41 12.51 16.29
CA PRO A 2 -6.05 11.20 16.50
C PRO A 2 -6.88 10.74 15.30
N ASP A 3 -7.75 11.62 14.78
CA ASP A 3 -8.62 11.31 13.64
C ASP A 3 -7.83 10.93 12.39
N LEU A 4 -6.78 11.70 12.07
CA LEU A 4 -5.93 11.41 10.91
C LEU A 4 -5.22 10.06 11.03
N CYS A 5 -4.64 9.76 12.20
CA CYS A 5 -4.00 8.46 12.43
C CYS A 5 -5.00 7.31 12.30
N TRP A 6 -6.21 7.47 12.83
CA TRP A 6 -7.27 6.49 12.68
C TRP A 6 -7.65 6.29 11.20
N LEU A 7 -7.95 7.37 10.47
CA LEU A 7 -8.27 7.30 9.04
C LEU A 7 -7.18 6.57 8.25
N LEU A 8 -5.91 6.96 8.41
CA LEU A 8 -4.77 6.32 7.74
C LEU A 8 -4.65 4.82 8.07
N SER A 9 -4.87 4.44 9.33
CA SER A 9 -4.84 3.03 9.75
C SER A 9 -5.95 2.17 9.15
N THR A 10 -7.02 2.80 8.63
CA THR A 10 -8.13 2.08 8.00
C THR A 10 -7.95 1.84 6.50
N LEU A 11 -6.86 2.33 5.89
CA LEU A 11 -6.63 2.25 4.45
C LEU A 11 -5.95 0.94 4.01
N VAL A 12 -5.02 0.42 4.81
CA VAL A 12 -4.21 -0.75 4.50
C VAL A 12 -3.89 -1.53 5.78
N ASP A 13 -3.90 -2.86 5.71
CA ASP A 13 -3.55 -3.71 6.86
C ASP A 13 -2.04 -4.02 6.97
N LYS A 14 -1.64 -4.70 8.05
CA LYS A 14 -0.24 -5.12 8.29
C LYS A 14 0.31 -6.09 7.24
N ASN A 15 -0.56 -6.75 6.48
CA ASN A 15 -0.22 -7.70 5.43
C ASN A 15 -0.27 -7.06 4.04
N THR A 16 -0.31 -5.72 3.98
CA THR A 16 -0.36 -4.88 2.77
C THR A 16 -1.66 -4.99 1.96
N ASN A 17 -2.73 -5.54 2.53
CA ASN A 17 -4.04 -5.56 1.87
C ASN A 17 -4.71 -4.20 1.97
N ILE A 18 -5.14 -3.67 0.83
CA ILE A 18 -5.94 -2.44 0.77
C ILE A 18 -7.35 -2.74 1.29
N LEU A 19 -7.82 -1.95 2.25
CA LEU A 19 -9.09 -2.17 2.95
C LEU A 19 -10.27 -1.37 2.37
N ILE A 20 -10.01 -0.61 1.32
CA ILE A 20 -10.99 0.25 0.65
C ILE A 20 -11.84 -0.61 -0.30
N PRO A 21 -13.17 -0.73 -0.11
CA PRO A 21 -14.01 -1.56 -0.95
C PRO A 21 -14.10 -1.05 -2.40
N GLY A 22 -14.05 -1.98 -3.36
CA GLY A 22 -14.25 -1.68 -4.78
C GLY A 22 -12.98 -1.31 -5.55
N ILE A 23 -11.82 -1.33 -4.88
CA ILE A 23 -10.50 -1.18 -5.53
C ILE A 23 -10.18 -2.39 -6.41
N GLU A 24 -10.65 -3.57 -5.98
CA GLU A 24 -10.44 -4.85 -6.63
C GLU A 24 -11.27 -5.08 -7.89
N ARG A 25 -12.29 -4.24 -8.14
CA ARG A 25 -13.26 -4.38 -9.23
C ARG A 25 -12.58 -4.55 -10.59
N ASP A 26 -11.61 -3.71 -10.87
CA ASP A 26 -10.97 -3.60 -12.18
C ASP A 26 -9.60 -4.30 -12.22
N ILE A 27 -9.28 -5.11 -11.22
CA ILE A 27 -8.04 -5.88 -11.21
C ILE A 27 -8.20 -7.09 -12.14
N ALA A 28 -7.33 -7.19 -13.15
CA ALA A 28 -7.33 -8.34 -14.07
C ALA A 28 -7.20 -9.68 -13.29
N PRO A 29 -7.96 -10.73 -13.67
CA PRO A 29 -7.83 -12.04 -13.06
C PRO A 29 -6.46 -12.65 -13.38
N LEU A 30 -5.90 -13.40 -12.43
CA LEU A 30 -4.65 -14.12 -12.65
C LEU A 30 -4.89 -15.31 -13.59
N LEU A 31 -4.21 -15.33 -14.73
CA LEU A 31 -4.29 -16.46 -15.65
C LEU A 31 -3.26 -17.54 -15.26
N HIS A 32 -3.56 -18.80 -15.60
CA HIS A 32 -2.67 -19.92 -15.26
C HIS A 32 -1.29 -19.81 -15.92
N ASN A 33 -1.27 -19.43 -17.20
CA ASN A 33 -0.02 -19.20 -17.94
C ASN A 33 0.80 -18.04 -17.34
N GLU A 34 0.15 -16.97 -16.91
CA GLU A 34 0.79 -15.83 -16.24
C GLU A 34 1.43 -16.26 -14.92
N ASN A 35 0.71 -17.03 -14.10
CA ASN A 35 1.24 -17.58 -12.84
C ASN A 35 2.51 -18.42 -13.05
N ASP A 36 2.56 -19.22 -14.11
CA ASP A 36 3.74 -20.03 -14.43
C ASP A 36 4.93 -19.20 -14.95
N MET A 37 4.69 -18.00 -15.49
CA MET A 37 5.78 -17.09 -15.86
C MET A 37 6.56 -16.65 -14.62
N TYR A 38 5.88 -16.28 -13.52
CA TYR A 38 6.53 -15.85 -12.28
C TYR A 38 7.45 -16.91 -11.67
N LYS A 39 7.07 -18.19 -11.77
CA LYS A 39 7.89 -19.30 -11.23
C LYS A 39 9.24 -19.41 -11.94
N LYS A 40 9.28 -19.11 -13.24
CA LYS A 40 10.46 -19.19 -14.10
C LYS A 40 11.42 -18.01 -13.97
N ILE A 41 11.00 -16.94 -13.28
CA ILE A 41 11.84 -15.76 -13.08
C ILE A 41 12.96 -16.10 -12.11
N ASP A 42 14.17 -15.75 -12.53
CA ASP A 42 15.36 -15.78 -11.69
C ASP A 42 15.27 -14.61 -10.69
N TYR A 43 15.05 -14.96 -9.43
CA TYR A 43 14.85 -14.01 -8.35
C TYR A 43 15.12 -14.69 -7.02
N GLU A 44 16.22 -14.31 -6.38
CA GLU A 44 16.61 -14.80 -5.06
C GLU A 44 16.05 -13.86 -3.98
N VAL A 45 15.13 -14.39 -3.18
CA VAL A 45 14.42 -13.63 -2.14
C VAL A 45 15.40 -13.15 -1.05
N GLU A 46 16.39 -13.97 -0.70
CA GLU A 46 17.39 -13.63 0.32
C GLU A 46 18.33 -12.51 -0.12
N ASP A 47 18.75 -12.50 -1.39
CA ASP A 47 19.57 -11.41 -1.93
C ASP A 47 18.79 -10.08 -1.90
N TYR A 48 17.53 -10.09 -2.34
CA TYR A 48 16.67 -8.92 -2.27
C TYR A 48 16.46 -8.42 -0.83
N LYS A 49 16.30 -9.35 0.12
CA LYS A 49 16.12 -9.05 1.54
C LYS A 49 17.37 -8.39 2.14
N LYS A 50 18.55 -8.91 1.77
CA LYS A 50 19.85 -8.37 2.15
C LYS A 50 20.08 -6.97 1.58
N ASP A 51 19.75 -6.74 0.31
CA ASP A 51 19.90 -5.44 -0.34
C ASP A 51 19.03 -4.35 0.31
N LEU A 52 17.83 -4.71 0.76
CA LEU A 52 16.95 -3.81 1.49
C LEU A 52 17.32 -3.62 2.96
N GLY A 53 18.19 -4.48 3.51
CA GLY A 53 18.56 -4.45 4.92
C GLY A 53 17.39 -4.76 5.88
N VAL A 54 16.46 -5.61 5.46
CA VAL A 54 15.27 -6.00 6.26
C VAL A 54 15.37 -7.44 6.74
N GLU A 55 14.74 -7.77 7.87
CA GLU A 55 14.73 -9.16 8.37
C GLU A 55 13.67 -10.03 7.70
N LYS A 56 12.54 -9.42 7.31
CA LYS A 56 11.37 -10.10 6.77
C LYS A 56 10.74 -9.30 5.65
N LEU A 57 10.22 -10.02 4.65
CA LEU A 57 9.41 -9.45 3.58
C LEU A 57 7.93 -9.80 3.76
N PRO A 58 7.01 -9.02 3.15
CA PRO A 58 5.60 -9.37 3.09
C PRO A 58 5.35 -10.72 2.41
N HIS A 59 4.09 -11.20 2.50
CA HIS A 59 3.63 -12.41 1.80
C HIS A 59 4.38 -13.70 2.15
N ASN A 60 4.89 -13.80 3.38
CA ASN A 60 5.65 -14.96 3.88
C ASN A 60 6.89 -15.29 3.03
N GLU A 61 7.51 -14.27 2.43
CA GLU A 61 8.74 -14.43 1.63
C GLU A 61 8.58 -15.33 0.40
N ASP A 62 7.33 -15.56 -0.04
CA ASP A 62 7.05 -16.33 -1.26
C ASP A 62 7.46 -15.53 -2.50
N LYS A 63 8.44 -16.06 -3.25
CA LYS A 63 8.97 -15.45 -4.49
C LYS A 63 7.86 -15.00 -5.44
N THR A 64 6.91 -15.89 -5.71
CA THR A 64 5.88 -15.65 -6.73
C THR A 64 4.95 -14.53 -6.28
N LYS A 65 4.48 -14.57 -5.03
CA LYS A 65 3.63 -13.52 -4.46
C LYS A 65 4.36 -12.18 -4.40
N LEU A 66 5.62 -12.15 -3.98
CA LEU A 66 6.40 -10.90 -3.94
C LEU A 66 6.45 -10.22 -5.32
N LEU A 67 6.77 -10.98 -6.37
CA LEU A 67 6.81 -10.46 -7.73
C LEU A 67 5.42 -10.02 -8.23
N MET A 68 4.38 -10.81 -7.94
CA MET A 68 3.01 -10.44 -8.31
C MET A 68 2.57 -9.15 -7.61
N HIS A 69 2.80 -9.01 -6.30
CA HIS A 69 2.44 -7.80 -5.56
C HIS A 69 3.24 -6.57 -5.98
N LYS A 70 4.44 -6.76 -6.54
CA LYS A 70 5.25 -5.68 -7.11
C LYS A 70 4.75 -5.21 -8.48
N TRP A 71 4.20 -6.11 -9.30
CA TRP A 71 3.97 -5.84 -10.73
C TRP A 71 2.50 -5.81 -11.14
N ARG A 72 1.65 -6.63 -10.52
CA ARG A 72 0.30 -6.92 -11.03
C ARG A 72 -0.83 -6.68 -10.04
N TYR A 73 -0.53 -6.51 -8.75
CA TYR A 73 -1.51 -6.07 -7.75
C TYR A 73 -1.27 -4.62 -7.33
N PRO A 74 -2.34 -3.86 -7.02
CA PRO A 74 -2.19 -2.51 -6.52
C PRO A 74 -1.55 -2.53 -5.13
N SER A 75 -0.89 -1.43 -4.79
CA SER A 75 -0.31 -1.22 -3.46
C SER A 75 -0.64 0.17 -2.95
N LEU A 76 -0.65 0.33 -1.62
CA LEU A 76 -0.86 1.61 -0.95
C LEU A 76 0.31 1.89 -0.03
N SER A 77 0.81 3.13 -0.06
CA SER A 77 1.91 3.59 0.79
C SER A 77 1.55 4.91 1.46
N ILE A 78 1.78 4.99 2.77
CA ILE A 78 1.63 6.23 3.56
C ILE A 78 2.99 6.92 3.58
N HIS A 79 3.03 8.19 3.22
CA HIS A 79 4.26 8.97 3.04
C HIS A 79 4.57 9.86 4.24
N GLY A 80 3.54 10.41 4.89
CA GLY A 80 3.75 11.28 6.03
C GLY A 80 2.54 12.13 6.40
N ILE A 81 2.75 12.98 7.40
CA ILE A 81 1.75 13.90 7.94
C ILE A 81 2.33 15.32 7.92
N GLU A 82 1.71 16.21 7.15
CA GLU A 82 2.02 17.63 7.13
C GLU A 82 1.23 18.37 8.21
N GLY A 83 1.82 19.43 8.78
CA GLY A 83 1.21 20.27 9.81
C GLY A 83 1.40 19.78 11.25
N ALA A 84 1.96 18.58 11.43
CA ALA A 84 2.40 18.07 12.72
C ALA A 84 3.84 18.49 13.04
N PHE A 85 4.30 18.20 14.26
CA PHE A 85 5.69 18.38 14.66
C PHE A 85 6.53 17.19 14.17
N TYR A 86 7.52 17.45 13.31
CA TYR A 86 8.38 16.44 12.69
C TYR A 86 9.88 16.67 12.92
N GLU A 87 10.26 17.79 13.54
CA GLU A 87 11.65 18.13 13.82
C GLU A 87 12.17 17.35 15.03
N PRO A 88 13.50 17.17 15.17
CA PRO A 88 14.10 16.58 16.36
C PRO A 88 13.71 17.33 17.64
N GLY A 89 13.52 16.59 18.73
CA GLY A 89 13.23 17.16 20.06
C GLY A 89 11.78 16.93 20.50
N ALA A 90 11.27 17.83 21.33
CA ALA A 90 9.93 17.71 21.92
C ALA A 90 9.17 19.03 21.79
N LYS A 91 7.90 18.94 21.42
CA LYS A 91 6.97 20.07 21.36
C LYS A 91 5.61 19.65 21.91
N THR A 92 5.16 20.29 22.98
CA THR A 92 3.86 20.05 23.61
C THR A 92 2.74 20.76 22.85
N VAL A 93 2.46 20.32 21.63
CA VAL A 93 1.51 20.96 20.71
C VAL A 93 0.37 20.02 20.31
N ILE A 94 -0.83 20.57 20.20
CA ILE A 94 -1.96 19.95 19.50
C ILE A 94 -2.06 20.64 18.14
N PRO A 95 -1.74 19.96 17.02
CA PRO A 95 -1.82 20.58 15.70
C PRO A 95 -3.25 20.98 15.34
N ALA A 96 -3.46 22.24 14.98
CA ALA A 96 -4.77 22.78 14.60
C ALA A 96 -5.27 22.23 13.24
N LYS A 97 -4.34 21.92 12.33
CA LYS A 97 -4.61 21.34 11.01
C LYS A 97 -3.48 20.37 10.66
N VAL A 98 -3.85 19.23 10.08
CA VAL A 98 -2.91 18.24 9.56
C VAL A 98 -3.40 17.70 8.22
N ILE A 99 -2.46 17.24 7.38
CA ILE A 99 -2.74 16.62 6.08
C ILE A 99 -1.97 15.30 6.01
N GLY A 100 -2.67 14.19 5.82
CA GLY A 100 -2.03 12.88 5.58
C GLY A 100 -1.76 12.68 4.10
N ASN A 101 -0.54 12.29 3.78
CA ASN A 101 -0.11 12.01 2.42
C ASN A 101 0.06 10.51 2.23
N PHE A 102 -0.60 9.94 1.22
CA PHE A 102 -0.45 8.56 0.81
C PHE A 102 -0.64 8.46 -0.71
N SER A 103 -0.25 7.34 -1.30
CA SER A 103 -0.49 7.06 -2.71
C SER A 103 -0.91 5.62 -2.93
N MET A 104 -1.60 5.38 -4.03
CA MET A 104 -1.87 4.04 -4.55
C MET A 104 -1.15 3.82 -5.87
N ARG A 105 -0.51 2.67 -6.04
CA ARG A 105 -0.01 2.20 -7.34
C ARG A 105 -1.15 1.45 -8.03
N LEU A 106 -1.46 1.88 -9.24
CA LEU A 106 -2.49 1.25 -10.07
C LEU A 106 -1.88 0.15 -10.94
N VAL A 107 -2.72 -0.80 -11.33
CA VAL A 107 -2.40 -1.91 -12.22
C VAL A 107 -3.31 -1.90 -13.44
N PRO A 108 -3.05 -2.70 -14.49
CA PRO A 108 -3.84 -2.66 -15.72
C PRO A 108 -5.34 -2.74 -15.48
N ASN A 109 -6.10 -2.01 -16.30
CA ASN A 109 -7.55 -1.84 -16.29
C ASN A 109 -8.13 -0.99 -15.14
N GLN A 110 -7.35 -0.61 -14.13
CA GLN A 110 -7.84 0.31 -13.10
C GLN A 110 -7.99 1.73 -13.63
N ASP A 111 -9.18 2.30 -13.45
CA ASP A 111 -9.48 3.70 -13.74
C ASP A 111 -9.13 4.59 -12.52
N PRO A 112 -8.22 5.57 -12.67
CA PRO A 112 -7.87 6.50 -11.60
C PRO A 112 -9.07 7.25 -11.01
N ASP A 113 -10.08 7.59 -11.82
CA ASP A 113 -11.23 8.37 -11.36
C ASP A 113 -12.14 7.51 -10.46
N HIS A 114 -12.40 6.26 -10.86
CA HIS A 114 -13.11 5.29 -10.02
C HIS A 114 -12.38 5.02 -8.69
N VAL A 115 -11.05 4.83 -8.74
CA VAL A 115 -10.25 4.61 -7.52
C VAL A 115 -10.35 5.82 -6.59
N THR A 116 -10.28 7.03 -7.13
CA THR A 116 -10.44 8.28 -6.38
C THR A 116 -11.82 8.35 -5.72
N GLU A 117 -12.89 8.03 -6.45
CA GLU A 117 -14.26 8.00 -5.91
C GLU A 117 -14.37 7.00 -4.74
N CYS A 118 -13.85 5.77 -4.91
CA CYS A 118 -13.81 4.75 -3.88
C CYS A 118 -13.13 5.24 -2.59
N VAL A 119 -11.97 5.86 -2.71
CA VAL A 119 -11.18 6.40 -1.59
C VAL A 119 -11.95 7.51 -0.87
N ILE A 120 -12.46 8.50 -1.61
CA ILE A 120 -13.20 9.64 -1.04
C ILE A 120 -14.45 9.14 -0.31
N LYS A 121 -15.22 8.26 -0.95
CA LYS A 121 -16.43 7.68 -0.38
C LYS A 121 -16.15 6.85 0.87
N TYR A 122 -15.04 6.11 0.90
CA TYR A 122 -14.64 5.31 2.05
C TYR A 122 -14.26 6.20 3.23
N LEU A 123 -13.42 7.21 3.01
CA LEU A 123 -12.97 8.14 4.05
C LEU A 123 -14.10 9.00 4.60
N ASN A 124 -15.02 9.50 3.77
CA ASN A 124 -16.16 10.31 4.23
C ASN A 124 -17.21 9.54 5.06
N LYS A 125 -17.17 8.20 5.04
CA LYS A 125 -18.05 7.34 5.85
C LYS A 125 -17.50 7.02 7.23
N LYS A 126 -16.26 7.41 7.51
CA LYS A 126 -15.57 7.22 8.78
C LYS A 126 -15.82 8.42 9.68
#